data_AF-A0A2W5BCT7-F1
#
_entry.id   AF-A0A2W5BCT7-F1
#
_cell.length_a   1.000
_cell.length_b   1.000
_cell.length_c   1.000
_cell.angle_alpha   90.00
_cell.angle_beta   90.00
_cell.angle_gamma   90.00
#
_symmetry.space_group_name_H-M   'P 1'
#
loop_
_entity.id
_entity.type
_entity.pdbx_description
1 polymer ?
#
loop_
_entity_poly.entity_id
_entity_poly.type
_entity_poly.pdbx_seq_one_letter_code
_entity_poly.pdbx_strand_id
1 'polypeptide(L)'
;QGAPATAEYFAGWEAAAQAYNSGNGGAWNTATANLRAQSDKFTDSGKVELELAYNALHPLNLALAFYLLSSLVFAVHAMRDSGASWLYRTSAALLAAGAVTHTAAILMRVEILSRPPVGTLYESIIFVALVCVLIGAGWEARKKNGSGLLLAAVSGMVLLCCAMGFASEDTLQVLVAVLNTNFWLATHVLCITMGYGWCIAASMVAHAYLYERAKGRSADTLFAPVKILSLIALLFTAVGTILGGIWADQSWGRFWGWDPKENGALLIVLWLVWILHARIAGQIGRPLFMAGMAAVSVIVALAWFGVNLLSVGLHSYGFIDGIALGLSLFCAAEAALIGGLYYLGRKRAA
;
A
#
# COMPACT_ATOMS: atom_id res chain seq x y z
N GLN A 1 7.22 -13.70 -17.23
CA GLN A 1 6.30 -12.60 -17.62
C GLN A 1 7.08 -11.31 -17.48
N GLY A 2 6.90 -10.35 -18.38
CA GLY A 2 7.74 -9.16 -18.42
C GLY A 2 6.94 -7.89 -18.68
N ALA A 3 7.62 -6.74 -18.63
CA ALA A 3 7.02 -5.46 -18.98
C ALA A 3 6.38 -5.53 -20.40
N PRO A 4 5.39 -4.69 -20.72
CA PRO A 4 4.67 -4.76 -22.00
C PRO A 4 5.60 -4.74 -23.23
N ALA A 5 6.67 -3.94 -23.17
CA ALA A 5 7.69 -3.88 -24.19
C ALA A 5 8.45 -5.22 -24.32
N THR A 6 8.90 -5.78 -23.20
CA THR A 6 9.59 -7.06 -23.16
C THR A 6 8.71 -8.20 -23.65
N ALA A 7 7.41 -8.20 -23.31
CA ALA A 7 6.44 -9.16 -23.80
C ALA A 7 6.22 -9.04 -25.33
N GLU A 8 6.12 -7.81 -25.86
CA GLU A 8 6.02 -7.57 -27.31
C GLU A 8 7.27 -8.06 -28.06
N TYR A 9 8.46 -7.82 -27.48
CA TYR A 9 9.72 -8.31 -28.03
C TYR A 9 9.78 -9.84 -28.12
N PHE A 10 9.46 -10.54 -27.02
CA PHE A 10 9.47 -12.00 -26.99
C PHE A 10 8.39 -12.61 -27.90
N ALA A 11 7.22 -11.99 -27.99
CA ALA A 11 6.17 -12.42 -28.92
C ALA A 11 6.63 -12.32 -30.39
N GLY A 12 7.42 -11.29 -30.74
CA GLY A 12 8.05 -11.18 -32.06
C GLY A 12 9.01 -12.34 -32.36
N TRP A 13 9.86 -12.71 -31.39
CA TRP A 13 10.78 -13.85 -31.52
C TRP A 13 10.06 -15.19 -31.56
N GLU A 14 9.00 -15.36 -30.76
CA GLU A 14 8.16 -16.56 -30.78
C GLU A 14 7.47 -16.72 -32.15
N ALA A 15 6.89 -15.65 -32.69
CA ALA A 15 6.28 -15.66 -34.01
C ALA A 15 7.29 -16.03 -35.12
N ALA A 16 8.53 -15.52 -35.04
CA ALA A 16 9.60 -15.90 -35.97
C ALA A 16 9.98 -17.39 -35.84
N ALA A 17 10.12 -17.90 -34.61
CA ALA A 17 10.43 -19.30 -34.36
C ALA A 17 9.31 -20.25 -34.85
N GLN A 18 8.05 -19.89 -34.63
CA GLN A 18 6.89 -20.65 -35.13
C GLN A 18 6.82 -20.63 -36.67
N ALA A 19 7.08 -19.49 -37.30
CA ALA A 19 7.12 -19.39 -38.76
C ALA A 19 8.24 -20.23 -39.38
N TYR A 20 9.42 -20.28 -38.72
CA TYR A 20 10.53 -21.14 -39.13
C TYR A 20 10.17 -22.63 -39.01
N ASN A 21 9.64 -23.04 -37.85
CA ASN A 21 9.28 -24.44 -37.59
C ASN A 21 8.16 -24.95 -38.50
N SER A 22 7.25 -24.06 -38.93
CA SER A 22 6.16 -24.39 -39.86
C SER A 22 6.56 -24.30 -41.34
N GLY A 23 7.78 -23.88 -41.66
CA GLY A 23 8.25 -23.71 -43.05
C GLY A 23 7.52 -22.60 -43.81
N ASN A 24 6.81 -21.70 -43.13
CA ASN A 24 6.01 -20.65 -43.75
C ASN A 24 6.87 -19.39 -44.03
N GLY A 25 7.42 -19.31 -45.25
CA GLY A 25 8.27 -18.20 -45.67
C GLY A 25 7.58 -16.82 -45.66
N GLY A 26 6.27 -16.77 -45.87
CA GLY A 26 5.50 -15.52 -45.78
C GLY A 26 5.44 -14.99 -44.35
N ALA A 27 5.05 -15.87 -43.41
CA ALA A 27 5.02 -15.53 -41.99
C ALA A 27 6.41 -15.19 -41.45
N TRP A 28 7.46 -15.87 -41.93
CA TRP A 28 8.84 -15.60 -41.56
C TRP A 28 9.28 -14.19 -41.97
N ASN A 29 9.01 -13.79 -43.22
CA ASN A 29 9.35 -12.46 -43.71
C ASN A 29 8.59 -11.37 -42.95
N THR A 30 7.31 -11.59 -42.62
CA THR A 30 6.53 -10.65 -41.82
C THR A 30 7.07 -10.54 -40.38
N ALA A 31 7.34 -11.67 -39.72
CA ALA A 31 7.83 -11.68 -38.35
C ALA A 31 9.22 -11.03 -38.23
N THR A 32 10.13 -11.33 -39.15
CA THR A 32 11.49 -10.75 -39.17
C THR A 32 11.48 -9.27 -39.56
N ALA A 33 10.61 -8.84 -40.47
CA ALA A 33 10.42 -7.42 -40.78
C ALA A 33 9.87 -6.65 -39.58
N ASN A 34 8.92 -7.22 -38.84
CA ASN A 34 8.40 -6.62 -37.60
C ASN A 34 9.48 -6.52 -36.52
N LEU A 35 10.26 -7.60 -36.29
CA LEU A 35 11.39 -7.57 -35.35
C LEU A 35 12.42 -6.50 -35.72
N ARG A 36 12.72 -6.34 -37.01
CA ARG A 36 13.66 -5.31 -37.49
C ARG A 36 13.09 -3.89 -37.38
N ALA A 37 11.80 -3.71 -37.65
CA ALA A 37 11.15 -2.41 -37.51
C ALA A 37 11.04 -1.99 -36.03
N GLN A 38 11.01 -2.96 -35.12
CA GLN A 38 10.93 -2.72 -33.68
C GLN A 38 12.29 -2.81 -32.98
N SER A 39 13.38 -3.19 -33.67
CA SER A 39 14.70 -3.37 -33.05
C SER A 39 15.16 -2.13 -32.30
N ASP A 40 14.89 -0.95 -32.86
CA ASP A 40 15.25 0.33 -32.28
C ASP A 40 14.44 0.65 -31.01
N LYS A 41 13.21 0.14 -30.87
CA LYS A 41 12.42 0.28 -29.64
C LYS A 41 12.98 -0.54 -28.48
N PHE A 42 13.73 -1.61 -28.77
CA PHE A 42 14.28 -2.52 -27.77
C PHE A 42 15.80 -2.32 -27.55
N THR A 43 16.35 -1.20 -28.04
CA THR A 43 17.78 -0.86 -27.89
C THR A 43 18.19 -0.42 -26.48
N ASP A 44 17.24 -0.13 -25.59
CA ASP A 44 17.53 0.23 -24.20
C ASP A 44 17.85 -1.02 -23.37
N SER A 45 19.04 -1.58 -23.61
CA SER A 45 19.54 -2.79 -22.94
C SER A 45 19.52 -2.65 -21.42
N GLY A 46 19.67 -1.43 -20.89
CA GLY A 46 19.64 -1.15 -19.46
C GLY A 46 18.31 -1.49 -18.79
N LYS A 47 17.17 -1.22 -19.44
CA LYS A 47 15.85 -1.56 -18.89
C LYS A 47 15.59 -3.07 -18.88
N VAL A 48 16.05 -3.77 -19.92
CA VAL A 48 15.94 -5.23 -20.01
C VAL A 48 16.82 -5.90 -18.95
N GLU A 49 18.06 -5.44 -18.78
CA GLU A 49 18.97 -5.92 -17.72
C GLU A 49 18.40 -5.64 -16.32
N LEU A 50 17.82 -4.45 -16.10
CA LEU A 50 17.17 -4.09 -14.85
C LEU A 50 15.96 -4.99 -14.56
N GLU A 51 15.15 -5.29 -15.58
CA GLU A 51 14.01 -6.20 -15.46
C GLU A 51 14.46 -7.63 -15.15
N LEU A 52 15.51 -8.13 -15.81
CA LEU A 52 16.12 -9.43 -15.51
C LEU A 52 16.64 -9.49 -14.07
N ALA A 53 17.34 -8.45 -13.61
CA ALA A 53 17.82 -8.36 -12.24
C ALA A 53 16.67 -8.30 -11.24
N TYR A 54 15.62 -7.53 -11.52
CA TYR A 54 14.42 -7.43 -10.68
C TYR A 54 13.74 -8.78 -10.50
N ASN A 55 13.53 -9.48 -11.62
CA ASN A 55 12.91 -10.81 -11.63
C ASN A 55 13.78 -11.86 -10.96
N ALA A 56 15.11 -11.79 -11.10
CA ALA A 56 16.03 -12.73 -10.43
C ALA A 56 16.12 -12.51 -8.91
N LEU A 57 16.08 -11.27 -8.46
CA LEU A 57 16.28 -10.91 -7.05
C LEU A 57 15.00 -11.02 -6.21
N HIS A 58 13.82 -10.94 -6.84
CA HIS A 58 12.52 -10.84 -6.15
C HIS A 58 12.56 -9.88 -4.94
N PRO A 59 12.91 -8.60 -5.15
CA PRO A 59 13.28 -7.70 -4.06
C PRO A 59 12.14 -7.45 -3.05
N LEU A 60 10.87 -7.54 -3.47
CA LEU A 60 9.71 -7.43 -2.57
C LEU A 60 9.60 -8.63 -1.61
N ASN A 61 9.92 -9.84 -2.06
CA ASN A 61 9.96 -11.03 -1.20
C ASN A 61 11.11 -10.92 -0.18
N LEU A 62 12.26 -10.40 -0.63
CA LEU A 62 13.40 -10.14 0.26
C LEU A 62 13.07 -9.06 1.30
N ALA A 63 12.40 -7.97 0.90
CA ALA A 63 11.92 -6.94 1.82
C ALA A 63 10.93 -7.50 2.85
N LEU A 64 9.99 -8.36 2.42
CA LEU A 64 9.08 -9.06 3.31
C LEU A 64 9.83 -9.93 4.32
N ALA A 65 10.82 -10.71 3.87
CA ALA A 65 11.65 -11.52 4.77
C ALA A 65 12.35 -10.66 5.82
N PHE A 66 12.91 -9.51 5.43
CA PHE A 66 13.52 -8.56 6.37
C PHE A 66 12.51 -7.99 7.38
N TYR A 67 11.31 -7.61 6.95
CA TYR A 67 10.28 -7.10 7.87
C TYR A 67 9.75 -8.16 8.82
N LEU A 68 9.59 -9.39 8.34
CA LEU A 68 9.22 -10.54 9.16
C LEU A 68 10.28 -10.81 10.24
N LEU A 69 11.55 -10.92 9.84
CA LEU A 69 12.66 -11.13 10.78
C LEU A 69 12.78 -9.95 11.75
N SER A 70 12.65 -8.71 11.28
CA SER A 70 12.67 -7.51 12.13
C SER A 70 11.57 -7.57 13.19
N SER A 71 10.34 -7.93 12.80
CA SER A 71 9.19 -8.07 13.69
C SER A 71 9.40 -9.17 14.73
N LEU A 72 9.91 -10.33 14.33
CA LEU A 72 10.18 -11.46 15.23
C LEU A 72 11.29 -11.12 16.23
N VAL A 73 12.41 -10.56 15.76
CA VAL A 73 13.52 -10.15 16.64
C VAL A 73 13.06 -9.06 17.61
N PHE A 74 12.22 -8.12 17.16
CA PHE A 74 11.64 -7.10 18.06
C PHE A 74 10.69 -7.70 19.10
N ALA A 75 9.87 -8.68 18.71
CA ALA A 75 9.01 -9.38 19.66
C ALA A 75 9.83 -10.08 20.77
N VAL A 76 10.92 -10.76 20.39
CA VAL A 76 11.85 -11.37 21.36
C VAL A 76 12.51 -10.31 22.24
N HIS A 77 12.88 -9.15 21.68
CA HIS A 77 13.40 -8.02 22.45
C HIS A 77 12.38 -7.52 23.48
N ALA A 78 11.12 -7.34 23.07
CA ALA A 78 10.04 -6.85 23.93
C ALA A 78 9.65 -7.82 25.06
N MET A 79 9.91 -9.13 24.89
CA MET A 79 9.67 -10.16 25.90
C MET A 79 10.83 -10.31 26.91
N ARG A 80 12.01 -9.76 26.64
CA ARG A 80 13.17 -9.87 27.53
C ARG A 80 13.30 -8.63 28.41
N ASP A 81 13.50 -8.86 29.71
CA ASP A 81 13.83 -7.81 30.67
C ASP A 81 15.25 -7.25 30.39
N SER A 82 15.27 -6.24 29.53
CA SER A 82 16.21 -5.10 29.47
C SER A 82 17.72 -5.32 29.20
N GLY A 83 18.24 -6.55 29.10
CA GLY A 83 19.69 -6.77 28.85
C GLY A 83 20.14 -6.80 27.37
N ALA A 84 19.24 -7.07 26.43
CA ALA A 84 19.62 -7.44 25.05
C ALA A 84 19.52 -6.28 24.06
N SER A 85 20.29 -5.21 24.27
CA SER A 85 20.35 -4.05 23.35
C SER A 85 20.77 -4.42 21.92
N TRP A 86 21.44 -5.57 21.75
CA TRP A 86 21.78 -6.12 20.45
C TRP A 86 20.53 -6.56 19.67
N LEU A 87 19.50 -7.12 20.30
CA LEU A 87 18.26 -7.53 19.62
C LEU A 87 17.55 -6.32 19.00
N TYR A 88 17.45 -5.22 19.75
CA TYR A 88 16.91 -3.97 19.25
C TYR A 88 17.72 -3.45 18.05
N ARG A 89 19.05 -3.41 18.15
CA ARG A 89 19.93 -2.96 17.05
C ARG A 89 19.82 -3.86 15.83
N THR A 90 19.75 -5.18 16.02
CA THR A 90 19.55 -6.16 14.95
C THR A 90 18.20 -5.98 14.28
N SER A 91 17.13 -5.82 15.05
CA SER A 91 15.79 -5.56 14.51
C SER A 91 15.76 -4.24 13.71
N ALA A 92 16.40 -3.18 14.20
CA ALA A 92 16.50 -1.91 13.51
C ALA A 92 17.34 -2.00 12.22
N ALA A 93 18.43 -2.78 12.23
CA ALA A 93 19.24 -3.03 11.04
C ALA A 93 18.48 -3.84 9.99
N LEU A 94 17.71 -4.86 10.41
CA LEU A 94 16.83 -5.63 9.53
C LEU A 94 15.73 -4.74 8.93
N LEU A 95 15.13 -3.85 9.74
CA LEU A 95 14.16 -2.89 9.24
C LEU A 95 14.78 -1.96 8.19
N ALA A 96 15.98 -1.44 8.46
CA ALA A 96 16.69 -0.57 7.52
C ALA A 96 17.03 -1.30 6.21
N ALA A 97 17.50 -2.54 6.28
CA ALA A 97 17.73 -3.38 5.11
C ALA A 97 16.43 -3.59 4.31
N GLY A 98 15.35 -3.97 4.98
CA GLY A 98 14.03 -4.10 4.35
C GLY A 98 13.53 -2.81 3.71
N ALA A 99 13.67 -1.66 4.38
CA ALA A 99 13.28 -0.36 3.84
C ALA A 99 14.08 0.03 2.60
N VAL A 100 15.40 -0.22 2.60
CA VAL A 100 16.26 0.03 1.44
C VAL A 100 15.88 -0.89 0.28
N THR A 101 15.73 -2.19 0.52
CA THR A 101 15.32 -3.16 -0.51
C THR A 101 13.94 -2.83 -1.08
N HIS A 102 12.97 -2.46 -0.24
CA HIS A 102 11.63 -2.11 -0.68
C HIS A 102 11.61 -0.80 -1.48
N THR A 103 12.37 0.21 -1.06
CA THR A 103 12.52 1.46 -1.81
C THR A 103 13.17 1.19 -3.17
N ALA A 104 14.23 0.39 -3.21
CA ALA A 104 14.88 -0.02 -4.45
C ALA A 104 13.91 -0.78 -5.36
N ALA A 105 13.10 -1.69 -4.80
CA ALA A 105 12.07 -2.41 -5.57
C ALA A 105 11.10 -1.45 -6.26
N ILE A 106 10.59 -0.46 -5.53
CA ILE A 106 9.67 0.55 -6.06
C ILE A 106 10.34 1.40 -7.14
N LEU A 107 11.59 1.85 -6.93
CA LEU A 107 12.33 2.63 -7.92
C LEU A 107 12.62 1.83 -9.20
N MET A 108 13.05 0.57 -9.06
CA MET A 108 13.26 -0.32 -10.21
C MET A 108 11.97 -0.47 -11.03
N ARG A 109 10.82 -0.63 -10.37
CA ARG A 109 9.52 -0.67 -11.07
C ARG A 109 9.21 0.61 -11.82
N VAL A 110 9.48 1.77 -11.21
CA VAL A 110 9.24 3.07 -11.86
C VAL A 110 10.05 3.18 -13.15
N GLU A 111 11.31 2.76 -13.13
CA GLU A 111 12.17 2.78 -14.32
C GLU A 111 11.72 1.76 -15.39
N ILE A 112 11.44 0.52 -14.98
CA ILE A 112 10.98 -0.56 -15.88
C ILE A 112 9.66 -0.20 -16.54
N LEU A 113 8.67 0.26 -15.77
CA LEU A 113 7.33 0.57 -16.25
C LEU A 113 7.19 2.00 -16.78
N SER A 114 8.20 2.86 -16.56
CA SER A 114 8.20 4.28 -16.91
C SER A 114 6.96 5.03 -16.37
N ARG A 115 6.49 4.62 -15.18
CA ARG A 115 5.31 5.16 -14.50
C ARG A 115 5.33 4.85 -12.99
N PRO A 116 4.58 5.60 -12.16
CA PRO A 116 4.38 5.27 -10.76
C PRO A 116 3.72 3.89 -10.55
N PRO A 117 4.12 3.13 -9.51
CA PRO A 117 3.59 1.79 -9.23
C PRO A 117 2.32 1.90 -8.39
N VAL A 118 1.25 2.46 -8.96
CA VAL A 118 -0.07 2.56 -8.32
C VAL A 118 -1.21 2.25 -9.30
N GLY A 119 -0.92 1.54 -10.39
CA GLY A 119 -1.90 1.25 -11.45
C GLY A 119 -2.81 0.06 -11.16
N THR A 120 -2.41 -0.83 -10.26
CA THR A 120 -3.19 -2.00 -9.83
C THR A 120 -3.37 -2.01 -8.32
N LEU A 121 -4.28 -2.87 -7.83
CA LEU A 121 -4.47 -3.06 -6.38
C LEU A 121 -3.18 -3.54 -5.72
N TYR A 122 -2.50 -4.53 -6.32
CA TYR A 122 -1.18 -5.01 -5.89
C TYR A 122 -0.16 -3.87 -5.77
N GLU A 123 -0.02 -3.07 -6.84
CA GLU A 123 0.90 -1.93 -6.90
C GLU A 123 0.60 -0.89 -5.82
N SER A 124 -0.69 -0.58 -5.60
CA SER A 124 -1.08 0.33 -4.54
C SER A 124 -0.76 -0.20 -3.15
N ILE A 125 -0.87 -1.52 -2.89
CA ILE A 125 -0.59 -2.11 -1.57
C ILE A 125 0.90 -2.03 -1.26
N ILE A 126 1.78 -2.40 -2.20
CA ILE A 126 3.23 -2.33 -1.99
C ILE A 126 3.67 -0.87 -1.77
N PHE A 127 3.05 0.10 -2.47
CA PHE A 127 3.34 1.51 -2.27
C PHE A 127 2.89 2.00 -0.89
N VAL A 128 1.67 1.68 -0.47
CA VAL A 128 1.16 2.03 0.87
C VAL A 128 2.01 1.38 1.98
N ALA A 129 2.45 0.14 1.77
CA ALA A 129 3.38 -0.54 2.67
C ALA A 129 4.68 0.25 2.83
N LEU A 130 5.26 0.74 1.72
CA LEU A 130 6.46 1.59 1.77
C LEU A 130 6.19 2.89 2.53
N VAL A 131 5.05 3.56 2.29
CA VAL A 131 4.68 4.79 3.02
C VAL A 131 4.65 4.53 4.54
N CYS A 132 3.98 3.46 5.00
CA CYS A 132 3.95 3.13 6.42
C CYS A 132 5.34 2.81 6.99
N VAL A 133 6.17 2.08 6.23
CA VAL A 133 7.56 1.78 6.61
C VAL A 133 8.38 3.06 6.76
N LEU A 134 8.29 4.00 5.82
CA LEU A 134 9.03 5.27 5.87
C LEU A 134 8.57 6.14 7.04
N ILE A 135 7.27 6.18 7.33
CA ILE A 135 6.72 6.88 8.50
C ILE A 135 7.30 6.27 9.79
N GLY A 136 7.24 4.95 9.95
CA GLY A 136 7.72 4.28 11.15
C GLY A 136 9.25 4.33 11.29
N ALA A 137 10.01 4.17 10.21
CA ALA A 137 11.46 4.30 10.20
C ALA A 137 11.90 5.74 10.55
N GLY A 138 11.23 6.75 9.98
CA GLY A 138 11.47 8.16 10.31
C GLY A 138 11.10 8.52 11.74
N TRP A 139 10.06 7.89 12.29
CA TRP A 139 9.73 7.98 13.72
C TRP A 139 10.85 7.36 14.56
N GLU A 140 11.26 6.14 14.25
CA GLU A 140 12.27 5.40 15.01
C GLU A 140 13.62 6.11 15.03
N ALA A 141 14.02 6.69 13.89
CA ALA A 141 15.25 7.48 13.79
C ALA A 141 15.28 8.66 14.77
N ARG A 142 14.12 9.24 15.10
CA ARG A 142 13.99 10.37 16.04
C ARG A 142 13.81 9.93 17.49
N LYS A 143 12.98 8.91 17.76
CA LYS A 143 12.59 8.55 19.13
C LYS A 143 13.39 7.40 19.73
N LYS A 144 13.92 6.48 18.91
CA LYS A 144 14.76 5.34 19.32
C LYS A 144 14.19 4.54 20.51
N ASN A 145 12.88 4.36 20.51
CA ASN A 145 12.12 3.72 21.60
C ASN A 145 11.36 2.48 21.14
N GLY A 146 11.58 2.01 19.91
CA GLY A 146 10.96 0.83 19.32
C GLY A 146 9.53 1.01 18.79
N SER A 147 8.86 2.13 19.08
CA SER A 147 7.47 2.31 18.61
C SER A 147 7.39 2.55 17.10
N GLY A 148 8.37 3.26 16.53
CA GLY A 148 8.45 3.46 15.08
C GLY A 148 8.88 2.18 14.37
N LEU A 149 9.75 1.40 15.01
CA LEU A 149 10.16 0.09 14.54
C LEU A 149 8.98 -0.88 14.44
N LEU A 150 8.18 -0.98 15.51
CA LEU A 150 6.99 -1.81 15.53
C LEU A 150 6.02 -1.40 14.42
N LEU A 151 5.77 -0.10 14.28
CA LEU A 151 4.92 0.45 13.23
C LEU A 151 5.41 -0.01 11.85
N ALA A 152 6.67 0.28 11.51
CA ALA A 152 7.21 0.00 10.19
C ALA A 152 7.33 -1.49 9.88
N ALA A 153 7.88 -2.28 10.81
CA ALA A 153 8.12 -3.71 10.58
C ALA A 153 6.80 -4.48 10.45
N VAL A 154 5.82 -4.21 11.34
CA VAL A 154 4.53 -4.90 11.30
C VAL A 154 3.71 -4.44 10.10
N SER A 155 3.64 -3.13 9.80
CA SER A 155 2.89 -2.66 8.64
C SER A 155 3.48 -3.17 7.33
N GLY A 156 4.82 -3.14 7.21
CA GLY A 156 5.53 -3.62 6.03
C GLY A 156 5.31 -5.12 5.83
N MET A 157 5.39 -5.91 6.90
CA MET A 157 5.13 -7.35 6.85
C MET A 157 3.67 -7.65 6.45
N VAL A 158 2.69 -7.09 7.16
CA VAL A 158 1.27 -7.40 6.92
C VAL A 158 0.83 -6.95 5.52
N LEU A 159 1.21 -5.75 5.09
CA LEU A 159 0.79 -5.23 3.79
C LEU A 159 1.51 -5.95 2.63
N LEU A 160 2.79 -6.31 2.76
CA LEU A 160 3.45 -7.12 1.72
C LEU A 160 2.89 -8.55 1.66
N CYS A 161 2.58 -9.18 2.80
CA CYS A 161 1.84 -10.44 2.81
C CYS A 161 0.47 -10.31 2.13
N CYS A 162 -0.25 -9.21 2.41
CA CYS A 162 -1.52 -8.92 1.77
C CYS A 162 -1.37 -8.77 0.25
N ALA A 163 -0.34 -8.06 -0.22
CA ALA A 163 -0.05 -7.89 -1.65
C ALA A 163 0.16 -9.24 -2.36
N MET A 164 0.90 -10.17 -1.74
CA MET A 164 1.11 -11.52 -2.30
C MET A 164 -0.20 -12.33 -2.45
N GLY A 165 -1.24 -12.00 -1.70
CA GLY A 165 -2.57 -12.61 -1.87
C GLY A 165 -3.29 -12.17 -3.15
N PHE A 166 -2.91 -11.03 -3.73
CA PHE A 166 -3.51 -10.49 -4.95
C PHE A 166 -2.73 -10.84 -6.23
N ALA A 167 -1.48 -11.26 -6.10
CA ALA A 167 -0.66 -11.70 -7.22
C ALA A 167 0.33 -12.78 -6.74
N SER A 168 0.22 -13.98 -7.30
CA SER A 168 1.11 -15.12 -6.99
C SER A 168 2.54 -14.89 -7.47
N GLU A 169 2.70 -14.08 -8.53
CA GLU A 169 3.98 -13.57 -9.03
C GLU A 169 3.85 -12.07 -9.26
N ASP A 170 4.98 -11.38 -9.30
CA ASP A 170 4.97 -9.95 -9.54
C ASP A 170 4.61 -9.64 -11.00
N THR A 171 3.34 -9.32 -11.22
CA THR A 171 2.83 -9.04 -12.55
C THR A 171 3.12 -7.58 -12.92
N LEU A 172 4.12 -7.35 -13.79
CA LEU A 172 4.40 -6.07 -14.45
C LEU A 172 3.30 -5.73 -15.48
N GLN A 173 2.05 -5.62 -15.03
CA GLN A 173 0.87 -5.53 -15.89
C GLN A 173 0.80 -4.21 -16.69
N VAL A 174 0.17 -4.30 -17.87
CA VAL A 174 -0.24 -3.16 -18.69
C VAL A 174 -1.39 -2.43 -17.98
N LEU A 175 -1.39 -1.08 -17.99
CA LEU A 175 -2.53 -0.33 -17.42
C LEU A 175 -3.76 -0.44 -18.33
N VAL A 176 -4.91 -0.24 -17.74
CA VAL A 176 -6.13 0.08 -18.47
C VAL A 176 -6.01 1.47 -19.12
N ALA A 177 -6.52 1.61 -20.34
CA ALA A 177 -6.34 2.78 -21.21
C ALA A 177 -6.67 4.15 -20.56
N VAL A 178 -7.63 4.22 -19.63
CA VAL A 178 -8.01 5.46 -18.93
C VAL A 178 -6.95 5.95 -17.94
N LEU A 179 -6.08 5.04 -17.48
CA LEU A 179 -4.98 5.34 -16.57
C LEU A 179 -3.69 5.78 -17.31
N ASN A 180 -3.73 5.88 -18.65
CA ASN A 180 -2.56 6.12 -19.51
C ASN A 180 -2.09 7.59 -19.57
N THR A 181 -2.37 8.39 -18.53
CA THR A 181 -1.73 9.69 -18.35
C THR A 181 -0.86 9.62 -17.10
N ASN A 182 0.46 9.57 -17.30
CA ASN A 182 1.43 9.56 -16.20
C ASN A 182 1.21 10.73 -15.23
N PHE A 183 0.66 11.86 -15.70
CA PHE A 183 0.33 13.00 -14.87
C PHE A 183 -0.68 12.69 -13.75
N TRP A 184 -1.83 12.12 -14.08
CA TRP A 184 -2.89 11.86 -13.08
C TRP A 184 -2.56 10.67 -12.19
N LEU A 185 -1.88 9.66 -12.74
CA LEU A 185 -1.32 8.57 -11.94
C LEU A 185 -0.29 9.09 -10.93
N ALA A 186 0.59 10.02 -11.33
CA ALA A 186 1.62 10.60 -10.46
C ALA A 186 1.11 11.65 -9.47
N THR A 187 -0.04 12.27 -9.73
CA THR A 187 -0.58 13.33 -8.88
C THR A 187 -1.72 12.81 -8.01
N HIS A 188 -2.88 12.56 -8.61
CA HIS A 188 -4.08 12.13 -7.90
C HIS A 188 -3.88 10.78 -7.18
N VAL A 189 -3.49 9.73 -7.91
CA VAL A 189 -3.46 8.37 -7.37
C VAL A 189 -2.35 8.20 -6.32
N LEU A 190 -1.17 8.78 -6.56
CA LEU A 190 -0.12 8.84 -5.54
C LEU A 190 -0.56 9.65 -4.30
N CYS A 191 -1.26 10.78 -4.48
CA CYS A 191 -1.73 11.60 -3.35
C CYS A 191 -2.71 10.83 -2.46
N ILE A 192 -3.73 10.20 -3.05
CA ILE A 192 -4.75 9.46 -2.28
C ILE A 192 -4.15 8.22 -1.60
N THR A 193 -3.26 7.49 -2.28
CA THR A 193 -2.61 6.30 -1.72
C THR A 193 -1.60 6.65 -0.62
N MET A 194 -0.87 7.77 -0.72
CA MET A 194 -0.11 8.31 0.41
C MET A 194 -1.03 8.56 1.61
N GLY A 195 -2.23 9.12 1.38
CA GLY A 195 -3.26 9.28 2.39
C GLY A 195 -3.63 7.98 3.11
N TYR A 196 -3.77 6.87 2.37
CA TYR A 196 -4.05 5.54 2.96
C TYR A 196 -2.93 5.09 3.90
N GLY A 197 -1.66 5.31 3.52
CA GLY A 197 -0.51 5.00 4.38
C GLY A 197 -0.51 5.80 5.69
N TRP A 198 -0.87 7.08 5.64
CA TRP A 198 -1.02 7.91 6.85
C TRP A 198 -2.21 7.47 7.71
N CYS A 199 -3.34 7.09 7.10
CA CYS A 199 -4.48 6.52 7.82
C CYS A 199 -4.11 5.24 8.57
N ILE A 200 -3.42 4.30 7.91
CA ILE A 200 -2.99 3.03 8.53
C ILE A 200 -2.01 3.31 9.67
N ALA A 201 -1.04 4.23 9.46
CA ALA A 201 -0.12 4.62 10.52
C ALA A 201 -0.85 5.23 11.74
N ALA A 202 -1.85 6.09 11.51
CA ALA A 202 -2.67 6.66 12.57
C ALA A 202 -3.47 5.58 13.31
N SER A 203 -4.07 4.64 12.57
CA SER A 203 -4.81 3.51 13.13
C SER A 203 -3.94 2.63 14.02
N MET A 204 -2.74 2.24 13.56
CA MET A 204 -1.85 1.36 14.32
C MET A 204 -1.40 1.99 15.64
N VAL A 205 -1.09 3.28 15.63
CA VAL A 205 -0.70 4.00 16.85
C VAL A 205 -1.91 4.17 17.79
N ALA A 206 -3.12 4.36 17.22
CA ALA A 206 -4.36 4.40 18.01
C ALA A 206 -4.68 3.04 18.67
N HIS A 207 -4.43 1.92 17.98
CA HIS A 207 -4.50 0.58 18.57
C HIS A 207 -3.52 0.42 19.73
N ALA A 208 -2.27 0.87 19.56
CA ALA A 208 -1.29 0.85 20.65
C ALA A 208 -1.75 1.70 21.86
N TYR A 209 -2.37 2.86 21.63
CA TYR A 209 -2.97 3.67 22.70
C TYR A 209 -4.05 2.90 23.48
N LEU A 210 -4.98 2.26 22.76
CA LEU A 210 -6.07 1.50 23.37
C LEU A 210 -5.54 0.29 24.15
N TYR A 211 -4.52 -0.39 23.61
CA TYR A 211 -3.84 -1.51 24.25
C TYR A 211 -3.17 -1.12 25.57
N GLU A 212 -2.36 -0.06 25.58
CA GLU A 212 -1.69 0.42 26.80
C GLU A 212 -2.71 0.84 27.86
N ARG A 213 -3.79 1.51 27.45
CA ARG A 213 -4.89 1.87 28.35
C ARG A 213 -5.61 0.64 28.91
N ALA A 214 -5.87 -0.37 28.09
CA ALA A 214 -6.48 -1.63 28.53
C ALA A 214 -5.57 -2.40 29.50
N LYS A 215 -4.25 -2.19 29.45
CA LYS A 215 -3.26 -2.68 30.42
C LYS A 215 -3.12 -1.80 31.66
N GLY A 216 -3.86 -0.69 31.77
CA GLY A 216 -3.78 0.24 32.89
C GLY A 216 -2.50 1.08 32.90
N ARG A 217 -1.81 1.18 31.75
CA ARG A 217 -0.59 1.96 31.59
C ARG A 217 -0.91 3.33 30.99
N SER A 218 -0.03 4.30 31.22
CA SER A 218 -0.18 5.63 30.61
C SER A 218 0.09 5.56 29.11
N ALA A 219 -0.84 6.08 28.31
CA ALA A 219 -0.77 6.12 26.86
C ALA A 219 -0.75 7.55 26.30
N ASP A 220 -0.62 8.57 27.17
CA ASP A 220 -0.78 9.98 26.77
C ASP A 220 0.25 10.44 25.73
N THR A 221 1.43 9.82 25.71
CA THR A 221 2.49 10.09 24.74
C THR A 221 2.09 9.73 23.30
N LEU A 222 1.13 8.82 23.12
CA LEU A 222 0.63 8.39 21.81
C LEU A 222 -0.48 9.30 21.27
N PHE A 223 -1.03 10.20 22.11
CA PHE A 223 -2.12 11.08 21.71
C PHE A 223 -1.73 12.15 20.69
N ALA A 224 -0.61 12.84 20.93
CA ALA A 224 -0.15 13.87 20.01
C ALA A 224 0.26 13.30 18.63
N PRO A 225 1.00 12.18 18.53
CA PRO A 225 1.29 11.54 17.25
C PRO A 225 0.05 11.17 16.44
N VAL A 226 -0.96 10.52 17.03
CA VAL A 226 -2.18 10.14 16.29
C VAL A 226 -2.86 11.36 15.71
N LYS A 227 -2.98 12.46 16.46
CA LYS A 227 -3.56 13.71 15.93
C LYS A 227 -2.79 14.25 14.72
N ILE A 228 -1.45 14.28 14.78
CA ILE A 228 -0.62 14.77 13.68
C ILE A 228 -0.79 13.86 12.46
N LEU A 229 -0.68 12.55 12.63
CA LEU A 229 -0.87 11.57 11.56
C LEU A 229 -2.26 11.71 10.93
N SER A 230 -3.30 11.91 11.74
CA SER A 230 -4.69 12.08 11.27
C SER A 230 -4.88 13.34 10.44
N LEU A 231 -4.24 14.45 10.81
CA LEU A 231 -4.30 15.70 10.05
C LEU A 231 -3.57 15.57 8.70
N ILE A 232 -2.41 14.90 8.68
CA ILE A 232 -1.69 14.62 7.44
C ILE A 232 -2.48 13.65 6.56
N ALA A 233 -3.09 12.62 7.15
CA ALA A 233 -4.00 11.70 6.46
C ALA A 233 -5.18 12.47 5.83
N LEU A 234 -5.80 13.39 6.57
CA LEU A 234 -6.88 14.23 6.07
C LEU A 234 -6.41 15.10 4.90
N LEU A 235 -5.23 15.72 5.00
CA LEU A 235 -4.66 16.53 3.93
C LEU A 235 -4.53 15.72 2.63
N PHE A 236 -3.85 14.57 2.67
CA PHE A 236 -3.62 13.75 1.48
C PHE A 236 -4.92 13.13 0.94
N THR A 237 -5.81 12.66 1.81
CA THR A 237 -7.07 12.06 1.37
C THR A 237 -8.03 13.11 0.79
N ALA A 238 -8.12 14.31 1.38
CA ALA A 238 -8.97 15.38 0.86
C ALA A 238 -8.43 15.95 -0.46
N VAL A 239 -7.14 16.29 -0.52
CA VAL A 239 -6.50 16.78 -1.75
C VAL A 239 -6.55 15.71 -2.83
N GLY A 240 -6.25 14.46 -2.49
CA GLY A 240 -6.38 13.32 -3.39
C GLY A 240 -7.79 13.21 -3.95
N THR A 241 -8.83 13.27 -3.10
CA THR A 241 -10.23 13.19 -3.55
C THR A 241 -10.60 14.32 -4.50
N ILE A 242 -10.19 15.57 -4.22
CA ILE A 242 -10.45 16.72 -5.10
C ILE A 242 -9.74 16.55 -6.45
N LEU A 243 -8.46 16.16 -6.44
CA LEU A 243 -7.69 15.88 -7.66
C LEU A 243 -8.36 14.77 -8.49
N GLY A 244 -8.99 13.79 -7.83
CA GLY A 244 -9.75 12.73 -8.49
C GLY A 244 -10.96 13.26 -9.23
N GLY A 245 -11.68 14.22 -8.64
CA GLY A 245 -12.79 14.89 -9.32
C GLY A 245 -12.34 15.72 -10.53
N ILE A 246 -11.21 16.42 -10.44
CA ILE A 246 -10.65 17.16 -11.59
C ILE A 246 -10.26 16.18 -12.72
N TRP A 247 -9.66 15.05 -12.36
CA TRP A 247 -9.33 14.00 -13.32
C TRP A 247 -10.58 13.40 -13.99
N ALA A 248 -11.63 13.13 -13.21
CA ALA A 248 -12.91 12.64 -13.71
C ALA A 248 -13.55 13.64 -14.69
N ASP A 249 -13.47 14.94 -14.41
CA ASP A 249 -13.97 16.00 -15.30
C ASP A 249 -13.26 16.00 -16.65
N GLN A 250 -11.94 15.90 -16.64
CA GLN A 250 -11.14 15.84 -17.87
C GLN A 250 -11.33 14.53 -18.65
N SER A 251 -11.62 13.43 -17.97
CA SER A 251 -11.70 12.11 -18.59
C SER A 251 -13.10 11.78 -19.09
N TRP A 252 -14.15 12.19 -18.36
CA TRP A 252 -15.54 11.82 -18.60
C TRP A 252 -16.50 13.01 -18.68
N GLY A 253 -16.00 14.25 -18.60
CA GLY A 253 -16.83 15.46 -18.70
C GLY A 253 -17.67 15.77 -17.47
N ARG A 254 -17.35 15.17 -16.31
CA ARG A 254 -18.01 15.48 -15.03
C ARG A 254 -17.06 15.39 -13.84
N PHE A 255 -17.12 16.37 -12.94
CA PHE A 255 -16.33 16.38 -11.70
C PHE A 255 -16.68 15.26 -10.72
N TRP A 256 -17.94 14.85 -10.65
CA TRP A 256 -18.42 13.84 -9.69
C TRP A 256 -19.66 13.13 -10.24
N GLY A 257 -19.85 11.87 -9.87
CA GLY A 257 -20.96 11.04 -10.34
C GLY A 257 -21.36 9.91 -9.41
N TRP A 258 -20.92 9.95 -8.15
CA TRP A 258 -21.34 9.04 -7.08
C TRP A 258 -21.02 7.57 -7.35
N ASP A 259 -19.98 7.27 -8.12
CA ASP A 259 -19.56 5.88 -8.29
C ASP A 259 -18.92 5.33 -7.01
N PRO A 260 -18.83 3.99 -6.85
CA PRO A 260 -18.28 3.39 -5.63
C PRO A 260 -16.90 3.90 -5.22
N LYS A 261 -15.99 4.21 -6.16
CA LYS A 261 -14.64 4.68 -5.81
C LYS A 261 -14.65 6.13 -5.33
N GLU A 262 -15.42 6.98 -6.01
CA GLU A 262 -15.69 8.35 -5.58
C GLU A 262 -16.29 8.38 -4.15
N ASN A 263 -17.31 7.54 -3.89
CA ASN A 263 -17.93 7.42 -2.56
C ASN A 263 -16.98 6.85 -1.50
N GLY A 264 -16.13 5.88 -1.88
CA GLY A 264 -15.11 5.33 -0.99
C GLY A 264 -14.09 6.38 -0.56
N ALA A 265 -13.59 7.19 -1.51
CA ALA A 265 -12.67 8.29 -1.22
C ALA A 265 -13.34 9.33 -0.29
N LEU A 266 -14.59 9.71 -0.58
CA LEU A 266 -15.36 10.63 0.25
C LEU A 266 -15.59 10.09 1.67
N LEU A 267 -15.88 8.79 1.82
CA LEU A 267 -16.10 8.15 3.11
C LEU A 267 -14.89 8.30 4.04
N ILE A 268 -13.67 8.13 3.53
CA ILE A 268 -12.44 8.32 4.32
C ILE A 268 -12.33 9.77 4.80
N VAL A 269 -12.55 10.74 3.90
CA VAL A 269 -12.47 12.17 4.23
C VAL A 269 -13.51 12.53 5.30
N LEU A 270 -14.77 12.11 5.12
CA LEU A 270 -15.85 12.38 6.07
C LEU A 270 -15.58 11.75 7.43
N TRP A 271 -15.06 10.52 7.48
CA TRP A 271 -14.69 9.87 8.74
C TRP A 271 -13.62 10.66 9.49
N LEU A 272 -12.54 11.05 8.79
CA LEU A 272 -11.46 11.83 9.38
C LEU A 272 -11.95 13.19 9.88
N VAL A 273 -12.71 13.93 9.05
CA VAL A 273 -13.30 15.23 9.43
C VAL A 273 -14.18 15.08 10.66
N TRP A 274 -15.06 14.07 10.68
CA TRP A 274 -16.00 13.87 11.77
C TRP A 274 -15.28 13.59 13.10
N ILE A 275 -14.34 12.63 13.12
CA ILE A 275 -13.60 12.27 14.34
C ILE A 275 -12.71 13.42 14.83
N LEU A 276 -12.03 14.12 13.92
CA LEU A 276 -11.18 15.28 14.26
C LEU A 276 -12.04 16.43 14.79
N HIS A 277 -13.13 16.79 14.10
CA HIS A 277 -14.02 17.86 14.49
C HIS A 277 -14.67 17.57 15.85
N ALA A 278 -15.21 16.37 16.05
CA ALA A 278 -15.81 15.98 17.32
C ALA A 278 -14.83 16.09 18.49
N ARG A 279 -13.54 15.81 18.27
CA ARG A 279 -12.49 15.97 19.29
C ARG A 279 -12.18 17.43 19.58
N ILE A 280 -12.08 18.27 18.53
CA ILE A 280 -11.81 19.71 18.64
C ILE A 280 -12.99 20.43 19.32
N ALA A 281 -14.22 20.10 18.93
CA ALA A 281 -15.46 20.66 19.49
C ALA A 281 -15.76 20.18 20.92
N GLY A 282 -14.95 19.28 21.48
CA GLY A 282 -15.15 18.75 22.83
C GLY A 282 -16.30 17.74 22.97
N GLN A 283 -16.87 17.27 21.85
CA GLN A 283 -17.98 16.30 21.84
C GLN A 283 -17.52 14.89 22.24
N ILE A 284 -16.27 14.54 21.97
CA ILE A 284 -15.69 13.23 22.33
C ILE A 284 -14.40 13.36 23.15
N GLY A 285 -14.24 12.49 24.14
CA GLY A 285 -13.02 12.37 24.93
C GLY A 285 -11.87 11.67 24.18
N ARG A 286 -10.65 11.72 24.75
CA ARG A 286 -9.46 11.09 24.16
C ARG A 286 -9.63 9.61 23.81
N PRO A 287 -10.25 8.75 24.65
CA PRO A 287 -10.36 7.32 24.35
C PRO A 287 -11.28 7.03 23.18
N LEU A 288 -12.38 7.79 23.05
CA LEU A 288 -13.32 7.61 21.95
C LEU A 288 -12.74 8.15 20.63
N PHE A 289 -12.01 9.27 20.68
CA PHE A 289 -11.21 9.73 19.54
C PHE A 289 -10.23 8.65 19.08
N MET A 290 -9.55 7.97 20.00
CA MET A 290 -8.61 6.90 19.68
C MET A 290 -9.30 5.67 19.10
N ALA A 291 -10.47 5.28 19.61
CA ALA A 291 -11.28 4.23 18.99
C ALA A 291 -11.72 4.60 17.56
N GLY A 292 -12.15 5.85 17.34
CA GLY A 292 -12.50 6.34 16.01
C GLY A 292 -11.31 6.37 15.04
N MET A 293 -10.12 6.75 15.52
CA MET A 293 -8.91 6.71 14.71
C MET A 293 -8.39 5.30 14.47
N ALA A 294 -8.56 4.38 15.42
CA ALA A 294 -8.27 2.96 15.20
C ALA A 294 -9.15 2.40 14.07
N ALA A 295 -10.45 2.73 14.09
CA ALA A 295 -11.42 2.29 13.08
C ALA A 295 -11.19 2.86 11.67
N VAL A 296 -10.30 3.84 11.47
CA VAL A 296 -10.00 4.34 10.12
C VAL A 296 -9.40 3.26 9.22
N SER A 297 -8.74 2.24 9.77
CA SER A 297 -8.27 1.05 9.03
C SER A 297 -9.42 0.33 8.34
N VAL A 298 -10.55 0.16 9.03
CA VAL A 298 -11.79 -0.44 8.49
C VAL A 298 -12.36 0.43 7.37
N ILE A 299 -12.40 1.75 7.57
CA ILE A 299 -12.91 2.68 6.56
C ILE A 299 -12.06 2.67 5.30
N VAL A 300 -10.73 2.69 5.44
CA VAL A 300 -9.80 2.56 4.32
C VAL A 300 -9.97 1.21 3.64
N ALA A 301 -10.09 0.11 4.38
CA ALA A 301 -10.28 -1.21 3.78
C ALA A 301 -11.59 -1.33 2.97
N LEU A 302 -12.69 -0.76 3.46
CA LEU A 302 -13.95 -0.69 2.72
C LEU A 302 -13.84 0.15 1.45
N ALA A 303 -13.20 1.32 1.55
CA ALA A 303 -12.99 2.23 0.42
C ALA A 303 -11.98 1.69 -0.62
N TRP A 304 -11.03 0.85 -0.20
CA TRP A 304 -9.96 0.36 -1.05
C TRP A 304 -10.27 -1.03 -1.65
N PHE A 305 -10.79 -1.96 -0.84
CA PHE A 305 -11.14 -3.31 -1.28
C PHE A 305 -12.64 -3.46 -1.55
N GLY A 306 -13.49 -2.94 -0.65
CA GLY A 306 -14.94 -3.14 -0.70
C GLY A 306 -15.60 -2.55 -1.94
N VAL A 307 -15.15 -1.38 -2.41
CA VAL A 307 -15.68 -0.75 -3.64
C VAL A 307 -15.51 -1.63 -4.88
N ASN A 308 -14.47 -2.48 -4.93
CA ASN A 308 -14.24 -3.38 -6.06
C ASN A 308 -15.20 -4.59 -6.05
N LEU A 309 -15.80 -4.92 -4.90
CA LEU A 309 -16.80 -6.00 -4.78
C LEU A 309 -18.17 -5.63 -5.33
N LEU A 310 -18.43 -4.33 -5.53
CA LEU A 310 -19.73 -3.88 -6.02
C LEU A 310 -19.90 -4.12 -7.52
N SER A 311 -18.82 -4.35 -8.29
CA SER A 311 -18.86 -4.59 -9.75
C SER A 311 -19.66 -3.56 -10.58
N VAL A 312 -19.92 -2.38 -10.01
CA VAL A 312 -20.64 -1.27 -10.65
C VAL A 312 -19.71 -0.06 -10.75
N GLY A 313 -19.78 0.66 -11.87
CA GLY A 313 -19.01 1.88 -12.12
C GLY A 313 -17.91 1.69 -13.17
N LEU A 314 -17.32 2.81 -13.61
CA LEU A 314 -16.34 2.89 -14.71
C LEU A 314 -14.98 2.24 -14.41
N HIS A 315 -14.85 1.52 -13.29
CA HIS A 315 -13.59 0.98 -12.77
C HIS A 315 -13.67 -0.47 -12.27
N SER A 316 -14.57 -1.29 -12.81
CA SER A 316 -14.64 -2.71 -12.46
C SER A 316 -13.44 -3.46 -13.06
N TYR A 317 -12.42 -3.76 -12.25
CA TYR A 317 -11.16 -4.40 -12.68
C TYR A 317 -10.98 -5.80 -12.08
N GLY A 318 -12.05 -6.60 -12.07
CA GLY A 318 -12.00 -8.03 -11.76
C GLY A 318 -12.49 -8.39 -10.35
N PHE A 319 -13.34 -9.42 -10.30
CA PHE A 319 -13.77 -10.07 -9.06
C PHE A 319 -12.71 -11.11 -8.66
N ILE A 320 -12.32 -11.14 -7.38
CA ILE A 320 -11.51 -12.24 -6.85
C ILE A 320 -12.34 -12.93 -5.76
N ASP A 321 -12.59 -14.22 -5.95
CA ASP A 321 -13.27 -15.05 -4.97
C ASP A 321 -12.55 -14.99 -3.61
N GLY A 322 -13.29 -14.78 -2.54
CA GLY A 322 -12.76 -14.75 -1.17
C GLY A 322 -12.42 -13.36 -0.59
N ILE A 323 -12.31 -12.30 -1.41
CA ILE A 323 -12.09 -10.92 -0.88
C ILE A 323 -13.24 -10.50 0.05
N ALA A 324 -14.49 -10.80 -0.32
CA ALA A 324 -15.65 -10.42 0.49
C ALA A 324 -15.63 -11.05 1.89
N LEU A 325 -15.26 -12.33 1.99
CA LEU A 325 -15.10 -13.01 3.26
C LEU A 325 -13.92 -12.44 4.05
N GLY A 326 -12.76 -12.26 3.40
CA GLY A 326 -11.57 -11.70 4.04
C GLY A 326 -11.80 -10.30 4.60
N LEU A 327 -12.44 -9.42 3.81
CA LEU A 327 -12.80 -8.06 4.23
C LEU A 327 -13.82 -8.09 5.38
N SER A 328 -14.84 -8.94 5.30
CA SER A 328 -15.86 -9.05 6.35
C SER A 328 -15.26 -9.55 7.67
N LEU A 329 -14.37 -10.55 7.61
CA LEU A 329 -13.63 -11.06 8.76
C LEU A 329 -12.69 -9.99 9.35
N PHE A 330 -12.00 -9.23 8.49
CA PHE A 330 -11.17 -8.11 8.92
C PHE A 330 -12.01 -7.03 9.64
N CYS A 331 -13.13 -6.60 9.07
CA CYS A 331 -14.02 -5.62 9.69
C CYS A 331 -14.56 -6.11 11.04
N ALA A 332 -14.98 -7.38 11.12
CA ALA A 332 -15.48 -7.97 12.36
C ALA A 332 -14.38 -8.08 13.43
N ALA A 333 -13.18 -8.52 13.05
CA ALA A 333 -12.03 -8.63 13.94
C ALA A 333 -11.59 -7.26 14.48
N GLU A 334 -11.48 -6.24 13.63
CA GLU A 334 -11.14 -4.88 14.04
C GLU A 334 -12.21 -4.28 14.96
N ALA A 335 -13.50 -4.44 14.62
CA ALA A 335 -14.59 -3.96 15.47
C ALA A 335 -14.56 -4.62 16.86
N ALA A 336 -14.33 -5.93 16.92
CA ALA A 336 -14.20 -6.68 18.17
C ALA A 336 -12.96 -6.24 18.97
N LEU A 337 -11.81 -6.07 18.31
CA LEU A 337 -10.56 -5.62 18.93
C LEU A 337 -10.71 -4.22 19.52
N ILE A 338 -11.19 -3.25 18.73
CA ILE A 338 -11.38 -1.86 19.15
C ILE A 338 -12.40 -1.79 20.29
N GLY A 339 -13.55 -2.45 20.14
CA GLY A 339 -14.60 -2.49 21.16
C GLY A 339 -14.10 -3.12 22.47
N GLY A 340 -13.39 -4.25 22.37
CA GLY A 340 -12.80 -4.95 23.52
C GLY A 340 -11.76 -4.12 24.26
N LEU A 341 -10.79 -3.55 23.54
CA LEU A 341 -9.76 -2.70 24.14
C LEU A 341 -10.36 -1.43 24.76
N TYR A 342 -11.32 -0.80 24.08
CA TYR A 342 -12.03 0.38 24.59
C TYR A 342 -12.79 0.06 25.88
N TYR A 343 -13.55 -1.05 25.90
CA TYR A 343 -14.31 -1.48 27.08
C TYR A 343 -13.38 -1.78 28.27
N LEU A 344 -12.32 -2.55 28.06
CA LEU A 344 -11.34 -2.87 29.10
C LEU A 344 -10.65 -1.62 29.65
N GLY A 345 -10.27 -0.69 28.77
CA GLY A 345 -9.66 0.59 29.15
C GLY A 345 -10.61 1.56 29.85
N ARG A 346 -11.93 1.40 29.68
CA ARG A 346 -12.95 2.14 30.43
C ARG A 346 -13.17 1.51 31.82
N LYS A 347 -13.28 0.19 31.89
CA LYS A 347 -13.49 -0.55 33.15
C LYS A 347 -12.36 -0.30 34.17
N ARG A 348 -11.11 -0.14 33.72
CA ARG A 348 -9.97 0.15 34.61
C ARG A 348 -9.87 1.60 35.07
N ALA A 349 -10.59 2.51 34.41
CA ALA A 349 -10.59 3.94 34.74
C ALA A 349 -11.77 4.33 35.65
N ALA A 350 -12.73 3.42 35.84
CA ALA A 350 -13.84 3.52 36.80
C ALA A 350 -13.45 2.82 38.09
#